data_AF-A0A1Y3X9P9-F1
#
_entry.id   AF-A0A1Y3X9P9-F1
#
_cell.length_a   1.000
_cell.length_b   1.000
_cell.length_c   1.000
_cell.angle_alpha   90.00
_cell.angle_beta   90.00
_cell.angle_gamma   90.00
#
_symmetry.space_group_name_H-M   'P 1'
#
loop_
_entity.id
_entity.type
_entity.pdbx_description
1 polymer ?
#
loop_
_entity_poly.entity_id
_entity_poly.type
_entity_poly.pdbx_seq_one_letter_code
_entity_poly.pdbx_strand_id
1 'polypeptide(L)' 'MKTEPNTKDKVAYIIAVISEFATAHSLTPSQAYRYLDRFKGIDFVTRFYDVEHTFSFEDVIADLTSYCHRKGGALV' A
#
# COMPACT_ATOMS: atom_id res chain seq x y z
N MET A 1 12.68 21.93 8.74
CA MET A 1 11.26 21.99 8.32
C MET A 1 11.05 20.84 7.36
N LYS A 2 10.33 19.78 7.75
CA LYS A 2 9.91 18.77 6.77
C LYS A 2 8.83 19.43 5.92
N THR A 3 9.14 19.73 4.67
CA THR A 3 8.14 20.15 3.68
C THR A 3 7.10 19.04 3.57
N GLU A 4 5.82 19.40 3.68
CA GLU A 4 4.70 18.50 3.36
C GLU A 4 5.01 17.77 2.05
N PRO A 5 4.85 16.43 1.98
CA PRO A 5 5.17 15.69 0.77
C PRO A 5 4.31 16.22 -0.37
N ASN A 6 4.92 16.52 -1.50
CA ASN A 6 4.16 16.97 -2.67
C ASN A 6 3.20 15.85 -3.07
N THR A 7 1.97 16.19 -3.44
CA THR A 7 0.96 15.25 -3.97
C THR A 7 1.54 14.29 -5.01
N LYS A 8 2.48 14.76 -5.84
CA LYS A 8 3.19 13.92 -6.82
C LYS A 8 3.96 12.76 -6.18
N ASP A 9 4.65 12.99 -5.07
CA ASP A 9 5.46 11.98 -4.38
C ASP A 9 4.56 10.94 -3.72
N LYS A 10 3.44 11.38 -3.11
CA LYS A 10 2.43 10.47 -2.53
C LYS A 10 1.81 9.57 -3.61
N VAL A 11 1.45 10.15 -4.75
CA VAL A 11 0.89 9.39 -5.88
C VAL A 11 1.91 8.38 -6.42
N ALA A 12 3.15 8.80 -6.66
CA ALA A 12 4.20 7.91 -7.14
C ALA A 12 4.47 6.75 -6.17
N TYR A 13 4.50 7.03 -4.88
CA TYR A 13 4.65 6.01 -3.84
C TYR A 13 3.48 5.03 -3.82
N ILE A 14 2.24 5.50 -3.88
CA ILE A 14 1.06 4.61 -3.91
C ILE A 14 1.09 3.70 -5.15
N ILE A 15 1.51 4.21 -6.31
CA ILE A 15 1.68 3.40 -7.53
C ILE A 15 2.76 2.32 -7.33
N ALA A 16 3.89 2.67 -6.70
CA ALA A 16 4.95 1.72 -6.38
C ALA A 16 4.45 0.63 -5.41
N VAL A 17 3.78 1.02 -4.33
CA VAL A 17 3.18 0.10 -3.36
C VAL A 17 2.20 -0.87 -4.02
N ILE A 18 1.31 -0.39 -4.90
CA ILE A 18 0.37 -1.26 -5.62
C ILE A 18 1.13 -2.28 -6.48
N SER A 19 2.22 -1.86 -7.12
CA SER A 19 3.05 -2.72 -7.99
C SER A 19 3.81 -3.78 -7.18
N GLU A 20 4.38 -3.40 -6.04
CA GLU A 20 5.07 -4.32 -5.13
C GLU A 20 4.08 -5.30 -4.48
N PHE A 21 2.92 -4.82 -4.04
CA PHE A 21 1.86 -5.68 -3.50
C PHE A 21 1.38 -6.69 -4.55
N ALA A 22 1.27 -6.26 -5.82
CA ALA A 22 0.90 -7.14 -6.90
C ALA A 22 1.93 -8.26 -7.10
N THR A 23 3.22 -7.91 -7.12
CA THR A 23 4.33 -8.87 -7.24
C THR A 23 4.34 -9.86 -6.07
N ALA A 24 4.26 -9.36 -4.83
CA ALA A 24 4.30 -10.18 -3.62
C ALA A 24 3.17 -11.22 -3.55
N HIS A 25 1.98 -10.86 -4.05
CA HIS A 25 0.78 -11.71 -4.00
C HIS A 25 0.44 -12.38 -5.33
N SER A 26 1.35 -12.34 -6.32
CA SER A 26 1.13 -12.90 -7.67
C SER A 26 -0.16 -12.40 -8.34
N LEU A 27 -0.45 -11.10 -8.19
CA LEU A 27 -1.60 -10.42 -8.78
C LEU A 27 -1.17 -9.53 -9.94
N THR A 28 -2.12 -9.20 -10.81
CA THR A 28 -1.96 -8.04 -11.69
C THR A 28 -2.08 -6.74 -10.88
N PRO A 29 -1.48 -5.61 -11.32
CA PRO A 29 -1.65 -4.32 -10.64
C PRO A 29 -3.12 -3.91 -10.47
N SER A 30 -3.98 -4.25 -11.43
CA SER A 30 -5.43 -4.00 -11.32
C SER A 30 -6.11 -4.85 -10.25
N GLN A 31 -5.72 -6.11 -10.09
CA GLN A 31 -6.23 -6.96 -9.01
C GLN A 31 -5.76 -6.48 -7.64
N ALA A 32 -4.47 -6.12 -7.54
CA ALA A 32 -3.89 -5.55 -6.32
C ALA A 32 -4.61 -4.26 -5.91
N TYR A 33 -4.79 -3.32 -6.85
CA TYR A 33 -5.53 -2.08 -6.57
C TYR A 33 -6.96 -2.36 -6.07
N ARG A 34 -7.73 -3.22 -6.77
CA ARG A 34 -9.10 -3.56 -6.35
C ARG A 34 -9.15 -4.22 -4.98
N TYR A 35 -8.18 -5.08 -4.66
CA TYR A 35 -8.09 -5.72 -3.35
C TYR A 35 -7.78 -4.68 -2.26
N LEU A 36 -6.75 -3.87 -2.46
CA LEU A 36 -6.35 -2.83 -1.52
C LEU A 36 -7.46 -1.79 -1.30
N ASP A 37 -8.17 -1.39 -2.35
CA ASP A 37 -9.31 -0.47 -2.24
C ASP A 37 -10.46 -1.09 -1.43
N ARG A 38 -10.85 -2.33 -1.78
CA ARG A 38 -11.91 -3.08 -1.09
C ARG A 38 -11.63 -3.26 0.41
N PHE A 39 -10.39 -3.57 0.77
CA PHE A 39 -9.99 -3.87 2.15
C PHE A 39 -9.25 -2.72 2.84
N LYS A 40 -9.45 -1.49 2.36
CA LYS A 40 -8.98 -0.24 3.01
C LYS A 40 -7.46 -0.07 3.08
N GLY A 41 -6.71 -0.83 2.29
CA GLY A 41 -5.26 -0.71 2.12
C GLY A 41 -4.84 0.60 1.47
N ILE A 42 -5.58 1.11 0.48
CA ILE A 42 -5.29 2.43 -0.13
C ILE A 42 -5.47 3.56 0.90
N ASP A 43 -6.54 3.51 1.69
CA ASP A 43 -6.78 4.46 2.79
C ASP A 43 -5.65 4.40 3.83
N PHE A 44 -5.16 3.20 4.14
CA PHE A 44 -4.03 2.99 5.06
C PHE A 44 -2.75 3.67 4.56
N VAL A 45 -2.27 3.35 3.36
CA VAL A 45 -1.00 3.93 2.87
C VAL A 45 -1.10 5.42 2.54
N THR A 46 -2.30 5.92 2.24
CA THR A 46 -2.53 7.36 2.07
C THR A 46 -2.46 8.08 3.42
N ARG A 47 -3.11 7.52 4.46
CA ARG A 47 -3.15 8.11 5.80
C ARG A 47 -1.81 8.05 6.52
N PHE A 48 -1.08 6.96 6.36
CA PHE A 48 0.18 6.72 7.06
C PHE A 48 1.43 6.95 6.19
N TYR A 49 1.26 7.63 5.05
CA TYR A 49 2.35 7.93 4.11
C TYR A 49 3.61 8.42 4.81
N ASP A 50 3.51 9.40 5.72
CA ASP A 50 4.66 10.06 6.37
C ASP A 50 5.53 9.10 7.20
N VAL A 51 5.01 7.90 7.50
CA VAL A 51 5.71 6.82 8.20
C VAL A 51 6.08 5.71 7.21
N GLU A 52 5.10 5.16 6.50
CA GLU A 52 5.26 3.99 5.63
C GLU A 52 6.30 4.21 4.51
N HIS A 53 6.44 5.43 3.99
CA HIS A 53 7.43 5.72 2.94
C HIS A 53 8.89 5.64 3.43
N THR A 54 9.11 5.56 4.74
CA THR A 54 10.45 5.42 5.34
C THR A 54 10.86 3.97 5.56
N PHE A 55 9.92 3.02 5.38
CA PHE A 55 10.17 1.60 5.55
C PHE A 55 10.54 0.92 4.23
N SER A 56 11.05 -0.31 4.34
CA SER A 56 11.25 -1.14 3.15
C SER A 56 9.91 -1.51 2.54
N PHE A 57 9.87 -1.80 1.23
CA PHE A 57 8.64 -2.30 0.62
C PHE A 57 8.18 -3.63 1.24
N GLU A 58 9.11 -4.51 1.63
CA GLU A 58 8.77 -5.78 2.28
C GLU A 58 7.94 -5.54 3.56
N ASP A 59 8.37 -4.61 4.41
CA ASP A 59 7.64 -4.24 5.64
C ASP A 59 6.27 -3.64 5.32
N VAL A 60 6.21 -2.69 4.39
CA VAL A 60 4.95 -2.03 3.97
C VAL A 60 3.96 -3.06 3.41
N ILE A 61 4.43 -4.03 2.62
CA ILE A 61 3.56 -5.08 2.07
C ILE A 61 3.09 -6.04 3.17
N ALA A 62 3.93 -6.38 4.14
CA ALA A 62 3.54 -7.20 5.29
C ALA A 62 2.47 -6.50 6.15
N ASP A 63 2.64 -5.21 6.41
CA ASP A 63 1.68 -4.38 7.13
C ASP A 63 0.36 -4.24 6.38
N LEU A 64 0.41 -4.01 5.06
CA LEU A 64 -0.77 -3.97 4.20
C LEU A 64 -1.52 -5.29 4.17
N THR A 65 -0.80 -6.42 4.08
CA THR A 65 -1.39 -7.75 4.07
C THR A 65 -2.12 -8.00 5.38
N SER A 66 -1.43 -7.77 6.51
CA SER A 66 -1.99 -7.91 7.86
C SER A 66 -3.17 -6.98 8.09
N TYR A 67 -3.07 -5.73 7.65
CA TYR A 67 -4.15 -4.75 7.74
C TYR A 67 -5.38 -5.19 6.93
N CYS A 68 -5.19 -5.60 5.68
CA CYS A 68 -6.28 -6.06 4.82
C CYS A 68 -6.95 -7.33 5.37
N HIS A 69 -6.19 -8.27 5.94
CA HIS A 69 -6.75 -9.46 6.62
C HIS A 69 -7.65 -9.08 7.79
N ARG A 70 -7.23 -8.12 8.63
CA ARG A 70 -8.08 -7.59 9.72
C ARG A 70 -9.35 -6.89 9.21
N LYS A 71 -9.41 -6.54 7.92
CA LYS A 71 -10.59 -5.98 7.24
C LYS A 71 -11.39 -7.04 6.45
N GLY A 72 -11.06 -8.32 6.58
CA GLY A 72 -11.76 -9.43 5.93
C GLY A 72 -11.16 -9.85 4.58
N GLY A 73 -9.98 -9.37 4.22
CA GLY A 73 -9.20 -9.87 3.08
C GLY A 73 -8.64 -11.28 3.35
N ALA A 74 -8.36 -12.04 2.28
CA ALA A 74 -7.98 -13.45 2.39
C ALA A 74 -6.90 -13.87 1.37
N LEU A 75 -6.01 -12.94 0.96
CA LEU A 75 -4.81 -13.33 0.19
C LEU A 75 -3.86 -14.16 1.06
N VAL A 76 -3.16 -15.12 0.45
CA VAL A 76 -2.21 -16.02 1.12
C VAL A 76 -0.80 -15.64 0.69
#